data_AF-A0A0F9K7V4-F1
#
_entry.id   AF-A0A0F9K7V4-F1
#
_cell.length_a   1.000
_cell.length_b   1.000
_cell.length_c   1.000
_cell.angle_alpha   90.00
_cell.angle_beta   90.00
_cell.angle_gamma   90.00
#
_symmetry.space_group_name_H-M   'P 1'
#
loop_
_entity.id
_entity.type
_entity.pdbx_description
1 polymer ?
#
loop_
_entity_poly.entity_id
_entity_poly.type
_entity_poly.pdbx_seq_one_letter_code
_entity_poly.pdbx_strand_id
1 'polypeptide(L)'
;MESVRMIRRKIVKGDIEKKIATAGIVSTEFCRDITKIYKPEYIQVDYIRQVLGWVFEYFNEYKKAPEKQIQDMFMVEKDEMKPEQAELIETFLSRISKEHEEKETFNHQYAYDQAELYFRKRSLQLLFERGLGLLIKNKVDEAENSVSTFGKVSKVMGNW
;
A
#
# COMPACT_ATOMS: atom_id res chain seq x y z
N MET A 1 0.25 42.23 -7.38
CA MET A 1 -0.72 41.12 -7.33
C MET A 1 0.09 39.84 -7.35
N GLU A 2 0.46 39.35 -6.16
CA GLU A 2 1.38 38.23 -5.99
C GLU A 2 0.71 36.92 -6.44
N SER A 3 1.28 36.30 -7.45
CA SER A 3 0.88 34.98 -7.93
C SER A 3 1.28 33.95 -6.88
N VAL A 4 0.31 33.51 -6.08
CA VAL A 4 0.43 32.34 -5.20
C VAL A 4 0.87 31.15 -6.05
N ARG A 5 2.15 30.80 -5.97
CA ARG A 5 2.69 29.56 -6.53
C ARG A 5 2.06 28.41 -5.75
N MET A 6 0.92 27.94 -6.23
CA MET A 6 0.39 26.63 -5.83
C MET A 6 1.47 25.60 -6.16
N ILE A 7 2.18 25.12 -5.14
CA ILE A 7 3.05 23.96 -5.22
C ILE A 7 2.11 22.78 -5.49
N ARG A 8 1.84 22.52 -6.78
CA ARG A 8 1.29 21.24 -7.21
C ARG A 8 2.37 20.21 -6.92
N ARG A 9 2.36 19.70 -5.69
CA ARG A 9 3.16 18.54 -5.31
C ARG A 9 2.71 17.44 -6.26
N LYS A 10 3.51 17.21 -7.29
CA LYS A 10 3.38 16.08 -8.20
C LYS A 10 3.64 14.88 -7.31
N ILE A 11 2.59 14.38 -6.64
CA ILE A 11 2.67 13.23 -5.75
C ILE A 11 3.28 12.13 -6.63
N VAL A 12 4.54 11.82 -6.38
CA VAL A 12 5.24 10.78 -7.10
C VAL A 12 4.50 9.51 -6.71
N LYS A 13 4.18 8.61 -7.67
CA LYS A 13 3.36 7.41 -7.39
C LYS A 13 3.83 6.62 -6.15
N GLY A 14 5.14 6.62 -5.86
CA GLY A 14 5.70 5.98 -4.66
C GLY A 14 5.40 6.68 -3.33
N ASP A 15 5.00 7.95 -3.30
CA ASP A 15 4.75 8.69 -2.06
C ASP A 15 3.50 8.20 -1.32
N ILE A 16 2.46 7.79 -2.04
CA ILE A 16 1.26 7.24 -1.41
C ILE A 16 1.49 5.83 -0.88
N GLU A 17 2.21 4.98 -1.62
CA GLU A 17 2.52 3.62 -1.18
C GLU A 17 3.41 3.64 0.07
N LYS A 18 4.38 4.56 0.14
CA LYS A 18 5.17 4.81 1.36
C LYS A 18 4.27 5.17 2.54
N LYS A 19 3.29 6.06 2.35
CA LYS A 19 2.34 6.41 3.42
C LYS A 19 1.48 5.23 3.87
N ILE A 20 1.07 4.37 2.94
CA ILE A 20 0.31 3.14 3.25
C ILE A 20 1.19 2.20 4.08
N ALA A 21 2.45 1.99 3.70
CA ALA A 21 3.39 1.18 4.48
C ALA A 21 3.67 1.78 5.85
N THR A 22 3.92 3.10 5.95
CA THR A 22 4.06 3.78 7.24
C THR A 22 2.83 3.56 8.12
N ALA A 23 1.62 3.75 7.57
CA ALA A 23 0.38 3.54 8.29
C ALA A 23 0.24 2.09 8.81
N GLY A 24 0.60 1.11 7.98
CA GLY A 24 0.60 -0.30 8.35
C GLY A 24 1.63 -0.64 9.44
N ILE A 25 2.79 0.01 9.43
CA ILE A 25 3.81 -0.19 10.46
C ILE A 25 3.34 0.35 11.82
N VAL A 26 2.63 1.48 11.85
CA VAL A 26 2.42 2.24 13.10
C VAL A 26 1.00 2.18 13.66
N SER A 27 -0.02 1.73 12.90
CA SER A 27 -1.41 1.75 13.35
C SER A 27 -2.10 0.41 13.18
N THR A 28 -2.46 -0.17 14.33
CA THR A 28 -3.22 -1.42 14.40
C THR A 28 -4.63 -1.25 13.82
N GLU A 29 -5.26 -0.10 14.04
CA GLU A 29 -6.58 0.25 13.49
C GLU A 29 -6.54 0.30 11.97
N PHE A 30 -5.49 0.93 11.40
CA PHE A 30 -5.29 0.95 9.97
C PHE A 30 -5.13 -0.48 9.42
N CYS A 31 -4.28 -1.32 10.02
CA CYS A 31 -4.12 -2.72 9.59
C CYS A 31 -5.44 -3.49 9.62
N ARG A 32 -6.23 -3.35 10.70
CA ARG A 32 -7.52 -4.02 10.87
C ARG A 32 -8.50 -3.70 9.73
N ASP A 33 -8.49 -2.47 9.23
CA ASP A 33 -9.43 -2.06 8.19
C ASP A 33 -8.88 -2.24 6.79
N ILE A 34 -7.60 -1.92 6.56
CA ILE A 34 -7.01 -1.95 5.23
C ILE A 34 -6.83 -3.38 4.70
N THR A 35 -6.55 -4.35 5.57
CA THR A 35 -6.33 -5.75 5.18
C THR A 35 -7.58 -6.38 4.55
N LYS A 36 -8.77 -5.87 4.85
CA LYS A 36 -10.04 -6.30 4.25
C LYS A 36 -10.14 -6.02 2.75
N ILE A 37 -9.39 -5.02 2.26
CA ILE A 37 -9.46 -4.54 0.88
C ILE A 37 -8.11 -4.56 0.16
N TYR A 38 -7.04 -4.93 0.85
CA TYR A 38 -5.69 -4.97 0.31
C TYR A 38 -5.49 -6.18 -0.61
N LYS A 39 -4.74 -5.96 -1.69
CA LYS A 39 -4.11 -7.04 -2.47
C LYS A 39 -2.68 -6.63 -2.85
N PRO A 40 -1.69 -7.53 -2.82
CA PRO A 40 -0.30 -7.19 -3.14
C PRO A 40 -0.11 -6.53 -4.50
N GLU A 41 -0.89 -6.93 -5.51
CA GLU A 41 -0.83 -6.35 -6.87
C GLU A 41 -1.23 -4.86 -6.94
N TYR A 42 -1.84 -4.32 -5.87
CA TYR A 42 -2.14 -2.89 -5.80
C TYR A 42 -0.92 -2.03 -5.53
N ILE A 43 0.15 -2.61 -5.00
CA ILE A 43 1.39 -1.90 -4.74
C ILE A 43 2.31 -2.09 -5.94
N GLN A 44 2.80 -1.00 -6.52
CA GLN A 44 3.68 -0.98 -7.69
C GLN A 44 5.16 -0.99 -7.29
N VAL A 45 5.53 -0.33 -6.18
CA VAL A 45 6.91 -0.27 -5.71
C VAL A 45 7.25 -1.56 -4.98
N ASP A 46 8.16 -2.35 -5.56
CA ASP A 46 8.45 -3.71 -5.10
C ASP A 46 8.89 -3.79 -3.64
N TYR A 47 9.81 -2.93 -3.22
CA TYR A 47 10.30 -2.94 -1.84
C TYR A 47 9.20 -2.52 -0.84
N ILE A 48 8.25 -1.67 -1.25
CA ILE A 48 7.09 -1.31 -0.41
C ILE A 48 6.12 -2.48 -0.32
N ARG A 49 5.93 -3.23 -1.41
CA ARG A 49 5.11 -4.45 -1.42
C ARG A 49 5.69 -5.48 -0.45
N GLN A 50 7.01 -5.67 -0.46
CA GLN A 50 7.72 -6.56 0.47
C GLN A 50 7.44 -6.16 1.93
N VAL A 51 7.66 -4.88 2.27
CA VAL A 51 7.42 -4.38 3.63
C VAL A 51 5.97 -4.56 4.07
N LEU A 52 5.00 -4.30 3.19
CA LEU A 52 3.59 -4.54 3.49
C LEU A 52 3.25 -6.02 3.68
N GLY A 53 3.95 -6.93 2.98
CA GLY A 53 3.87 -8.37 3.21
C GLY A 53 4.18 -8.71 4.67
N TRP A 54 5.35 -8.30 5.15
CA TRP A 54 5.76 -8.48 6.54
C TRP A 54 4.78 -7.87 7.54
N VAL A 55 4.37 -6.62 7.29
CA VAL A 55 3.41 -5.93 8.16
C VAL A 55 2.11 -6.71 8.31
N PHE A 56 1.56 -7.25 7.22
CA PHE A 56 0.29 -7.95 7.25
C PHE A 56 0.40 -9.40 7.71
N GLU A 57 1.54 -10.06 7.49
CA GLU A 57 1.85 -11.35 8.11
C GLU A 57 1.94 -11.22 9.63
N TYR A 58 2.72 -10.25 10.12
CA TYR A 58 2.81 -9.94 11.55
C TYR A 58 1.46 -9.57 12.13
N PHE A 59 0.71 -8.68 11.47
CA PHE A 59 -0.63 -8.32 11.94
C PHE A 59 -1.58 -9.53 11.95
N ASN A 60 -1.48 -10.44 11.00
CA ASN A 60 -2.31 -11.63 10.98
C ASN A 60 -2.02 -12.55 12.17
N GLU A 61 -0.76 -12.69 12.56
CA GLU A 61 -0.33 -13.51 13.70
C GLU A 61 -0.65 -12.84 15.05
N TYR A 62 -0.25 -11.57 15.23
CA TYR A 62 -0.26 -10.89 16.53
C TYR A 62 -1.46 -9.94 16.73
N LYS A 63 -2.27 -9.71 15.69
CA LYS A 63 -3.38 -8.72 15.67
C LYS A 63 -2.96 -7.32 16.10
N LYS A 64 -1.68 -6.99 15.92
CA LYS A 64 -1.06 -5.70 16.24
C LYS A 64 -0.18 -5.23 15.08
N ALA A 65 -0.09 -3.92 14.86
CA ALA A 65 0.93 -3.37 13.97
C ALA A 65 2.34 -3.66 14.51
N PRO A 66 3.33 -3.86 13.62
CA PRO A 66 4.67 -4.26 14.02
C PRO A 66 5.49 -3.15 14.68
N GLU A 67 5.15 -1.88 14.53
CA GLU A 67 5.89 -0.75 15.13
C GLU A 67 7.42 -0.89 14.98
N LYS A 68 8.16 -1.09 16.09
CA LYS A 68 9.61 -1.25 16.10
C LYS A 68 10.07 -2.63 15.62
N GLN A 69 9.24 -3.66 15.78
CA GLN A 69 9.53 -5.04 15.36
C GLN A 69 9.78 -5.15 13.86
N ILE A 70 9.31 -4.19 13.04
CA ILE A 70 9.61 -4.17 11.61
C ILE A 70 11.12 -4.11 11.31
N GLN A 71 11.92 -3.53 12.22
CA GLN A 71 13.38 -3.49 12.08
C GLN A 71 13.99 -4.88 12.26
N ASP A 72 13.51 -5.64 13.25
CA ASP A 72 13.96 -7.01 13.49
C ASP A 72 13.61 -7.91 12.31
N MET A 73 12.39 -7.77 11.77
CA MET A 73 11.96 -8.47 10.56
C MET A 73 12.86 -8.16 9.37
N PHE A 74 13.20 -6.88 9.16
CA PHE A 74 14.13 -6.48 8.12
C PHE A 74 15.51 -7.11 8.30
N MET A 75 16.05 -7.13 9.52
CA MET A 75 17.37 -7.71 9.79
C MET A 75 17.44 -9.21 9.51
N VAL A 76 16.37 -9.96 9.80
CA VAL A 76 16.28 -11.39 9.48
C VAL A 76 16.29 -11.62 7.97
N GLU A 77 15.57 -10.80 7.22
CA GLU A 77 15.37 -10.99 5.78
C GLU A 77 16.52 -10.39 4.94
N LYS A 78 17.25 -9.41 5.49
CA LYS A 78 18.26 -8.61 4.78
C LYS A 78 19.34 -9.47 4.10
N ASP A 79 19.75 -10.57 4.73
CA ASP A 79 20.84 -11.42 4.22
C ASP A 79 20.45 -12.20 2.96
N GLU A 80 19.16 -12.43 2.73
CA GLU A 80 18.63 -13.11 1.53
C GLU A 80 18.27 -12.13 0.41
N MET A 81 18.39 -10.81 0.66
CA MET A 81 18.03 -9.78 -0.30
C MET A 81 19.17 -9.36 -1.22
N LYS A 82 18.79 -8.79 -2.36
CA LYS A 82 19.74 -8.02 -3.18
C LYS A 82 20.16 -6.76 -2.42
N PRO A 83 21.46 -6.39 -2.45
CA PRO A 83 21.97 -5.22 -1.71
C PRO A 83 21.21 -3.93 -1.99
N GLU A 84 20.83 -3.68 -3.24
CA GLU A 84 20.11 -2.46 -3.63
C GLU A 84 18.70 -2.40 -3.04
N GLN A 85 18.03 -3.55 -2.95
CA GLN A 85 16.71 -3.65 -2.34
C GLN A 85 16.79 -3.46 -0.82
N ALA A 86 17.78 -4.07 -0.18
CA ALA A 86 18.03 -3.90 1.25
C ALA A 86 18.30 -2.43 1.61
N GLU A 87 19.11 -1.73 0.83
CA GLU A 87 19.42 -0.30 1.02
C GLU A 87 18.16 0.58 0.90
N LEU A 88 17.28 0.30 -0.06
CA LEU A 88 16.01 1.03 -0.22
C LEU A 88 15.08 0.84 0.98
N ILE A 89 14.98 -0.38 1.52
CA ILE A 89 14.16 -0.68 2.70
C ILE A 89 14.78 -0.03 3.94
N GLU A 90 16.08 -0.16 4.15
CA GLU A 90 16.80 0.42 5.28
C GLU A 90 16.64 1.95 5.32
N THR A 91 16.80 2.61 4.16
CA THR A 91 16.58 4.05 4.02
C THR A 91 15.13 4.44 4.34
N PHE A 92 14.16 3.64 3.88
CA PHE A 92 12.75 3.88 4.13
C PHE A 92 12.39 3.74 5.62
N LEU A 93 12.81 2.66 6.26
CA LEU A 93 12.54 2.41 7.68
C LEU A 93 13.24 3.43 8.59
N SER A 94 14.49 3.79 8.29
CA SER A 94 15.22 4.84 9.02
C SER A 94 14.50 6.18 8.98
N ARG A 95 13.92 6.53 7.82
CA ARG A 95 13.13 7.75 7.67
C ARG A 95 11.84 7.71 8.49
N ILE A 96 11.15 6.57 8.54
CA ILE A 96 9.93 6.41 9.34
C ILE A 96 10.24 6.59 10.82
N SER A 97 11.29 5.94 11.34
CA SER A 97 11.68 6.05 12.74
C SER A 97 11.87 7.52 13.15
N LYS A 98 12.55 8.31 12.32
CA LYS A 98 12.75 9.74 12.55
C LYS A 98 11.44 10.55 12.52
N GLU A 99 10.58 10.30 11.53
CA GLU A 99 9.30 11.03 11.39
C GLU A 99 8.29 10.68 12.49
N HIS A 100 8.37 9.50 13.09
CA HIS A 100 7.45 9.04 14.14
C HIS A 100 7.79 9.60 15.52
N GLU A 101 9.08 9.74 15.86
CA GLU A 101 9.50 10.36 17.13
C GLU A 101 9.01 11.81 17.27
N GLU A 102 8.73 12.49 16.16
CA GLU A 102 8.35 13.90 16.10
C GLU A 102 6.83 14.18 16.12
N LYS A 103 5.95 13.16 16.04
CA LYS A 103 4.48 13.37 15.93
C LYS A 103 3.67 12.66 17.01
N GLU A 104 2.92 13.44 17.78
CA GLU A 104 2.05 12.93 18.87
C GLU A 104 0.75 12.25 18.38
N THR A 105 0.27 12.51 17.16
CA THR A 105 -1.00 11.91 16.68
C THR A 105 -0.93 11.44 15.22
N PHE A 106 -1.22 10.15 15.01
CA PHE A 106 -1.36 9.54 13.68
C PHE A 106 -2.84 9.42 13.30
N ASN A 107 -3.26 10.08 12.20
CA ASN A 107 -4.64 10.01 11.72
C ASN A 107 -4.86 8.78 10.82
N HIS A 108 -5.25 7.67 11.44
CA HIS A 108 -5.50 6.40 10.75
C HIS A 108 -6.68 6.49 9.75
N GLN A 109 -7.73 7.26 10.06
CA GLN A 109 -8.89 7.38 9.17
C GLN A 109 -8.49 8.07 7.86
N TYR A 110 -7.74 9.16 7.95
CA TYR A 110 -7.23 9.84 6.76
C TYR A 110 -6.30 8.94 5.95
N ALA A 111 -5.42 8.17 6.61
CA ALA A 111 -4.57 7.21 5.92
C ALA A 111 -5.39 6.13 5.19
N TYR A 112 -6.43 5.60 5.84
CA TYR A 112 -7.35 4.63 5.25
C TYR A 112 -8.05 5.19 4.01
N ASP A 113 -8.62 6.39 4.09
CA ASP A 113 -9.35 7.00 2.97
C ASP A 113 -8.44 7.20 1.75
N GLN A 114 -7.18 7.60 1.98
CA GLN A 114 -6.18 7.73 0.92
C GLN A 114 -5.79 6.37 0.32
N ALA A 115 -5.65 5.34 1.16
CA ALA A 115 -5.32 3.99 0.73
C ALA A 115 -6.46 3.33 -0.05
N GLU A 116 -7.71 3.47 0.40
CA GLU A 116 -8.90 2.98 -0.30
C GLU A 116 -9.03 3.63 -1.68
N LEU A 117 -8.86 4.95 -1.76
CA LEU A 117 -8.88 5.65 -3.05
C LEU A 117 -7.77 5.16 -3.99
N TYR A 118 -6.58 4.91 -3.45
CA TYR A 118 -5.46 4.38 -4.21
C TYR A 118 -5.75 2.97 -4.74
N PHE A 119 -6.22 2.07 -3.89
CA PHE A 119 -6.53 0.69 -4.25
C PHE A 119 -7.67 0.59 -5.27
N ARG A 120 -8.72 1.41 -5.12
CA ARG A 120 -9.81 1.51 -6.11
C ARG A 120 -9.29 1.91 -7.50
N LYS A 121 -8.38 2.90 -7.55
CA LYS A 121 -7.77 3.32 -8.81
C LYS A 121 -6.91 2.19 -9.39
N ARG A 122 -6.10 1.53 -8.56
CA ARG A 122 -5.21 0.48 -9.03
C ARG A 122 -5.96 -0.77 -9.48
N SER A 123 -7.02 -1.16 -8.78
CA SER A 123 -7.87 -2.28 -9.18
C SER A 123 -8.51 -2.07 -10.55
N LEU A 124 -8.96 -0.85 -10.85
CA LEU A 124 -9.51 -0.51 -12.16
C LEU A 124 -8.44 -0.48 -13.25
N GLN A 125 -7.25 0.05 -12.96
CA GLN A 125 -6.14 0.02 -13.90
C GLN A 125 -5.77 -1.41 -14.28
N LEU A 126 -5.62 -2.30 -13.29
CA LEU A 126 -5.31 -3.71 -13.52
C LEU A 126 -6.39 -4.42 -14.33
N LEU A 127 -7.68 -4.12 -14.07
CA LEU A 127 -8.79 -4.64 -14.85
C LEU A 127 -8.66 -4.22 -16.33
N PHE A 128 -8.44 -2.93 -16.60
CA PHE A 128 -8.33 -2.43 -17.96
C PHE A 128 -7.08 -2.93 -18.68
N GLU A 129 -5.93 -2.97 -18.00
CA GLU A 129 -4.69 -3.55 -18.52
C GLU A 129 -4.90 -5.02 -18.93
N ARG A 130 -5.59 -5.81 -18.09
CA ARG A 130 -5.93 -7.21 -18.39
C ARG A 130 -6.91 -7.33 -19.56
N GLY A 131 -7.99 -6.56 -19.55
CA GLY A 131 -9.00 -6.58 -20.62
C GLY A 131 -8.41 -6.21 -21.97
N LEU A 132 -7.62 -5.14 -22.05
CA LEU A 132 -6.90 -4.75 -23.26
C LEU A 132 -5.94 -5.84 -23.73
N GLY A 133 -5.21 -6.47 -22.81
CA GLY A 133 -4.31 -7.58 -23.12
C GLY A 133 -5.03 -8.80 -23.71
N LEU A 134 -6.28 -9.07 -23.30
CA LEU A 134 -7.11 -10.15 -23.85
C LEU A 134 -7.66 -9.79 -25.23
N LEU A 135 -8.09 -8.55 -25.43
CA LEU A 135 -8.58 -8.06 -26.72
C LEU A 135 -7.49 -8.08 -27.80
N ILE A 136 -6.26 -7.67 -27.46
CA ILE A 136 -5.11 -7.75 -28.38
C ILE A 136 -4.84 -9.20 -28.84
N LYS A 137 -5.19 -10.19 -28.00
CA LYS A 137 -5.07 -11.62 -28.29
C LYS A 137 -6.33 -12.23 -28.91
N ASN A 138 -7.31 -11.41 -29.30
CA ASN A 138 -8.60 -11.82 -29.83
C ASN A 138 -9.41 -12.77 -28.90
N LYS A 139 -9.18 -12.67 -27.57
CA LYS A 139 -9.87 -13.46 -26.53
C LYS A 139 -11.03 -12.66 -25.95
N VAL A 140 -12.06 -12.43 -26.77
CA VAL A 140 -13.19 -11.54 -26.41
C VAL A 140 -13.97 -12.06 -25.21
N ASP A 141 -14.33 -13.33 -25.18
CA ASP A 141 -15.11 -13.92 -24.08
C ASP A 141 -14.40 -13.81 -22.72
N GLU A 142 -13.08 -14.03 -22.70
CA GLU A 142 -12.26 -13.87 -21.48
C GLU A 142 -12.23 -12.40 -21.02
N ALA A 143 -12.21 -11.45 -21.95
CA ALA A 143 -12.22 -10.02 -21.65
C ALA A 143 -13.56 -9.60 -21.03
N GLU A 144 -14.69 -10.03 -21.61
CA GLU A 144 -16.02 -9.79 -21.06
C GLU A 144 -16.18 -10.41 -19.67
N ASN A 145 -15.71 -11.65 -19.49
CA ASN A 145 -15.74 -12.33 -18.19
C ASN A 145 -14.97 -11.53 -17.13
N SER A 146 -13.82 -10.96 -17.48
CA SER A 146 -13.00 -10.15 -16.56
C SER A 146 -13.75 -8.90 -16.05
N VAL A 147 -14.57 -8.27 -16.88
CA VAL A 147 -15.39 -7.12 -16.50
C VAL A 147 -16.58 -7.56 -15.65
N SER A 148 -17.25 -8.64 -16.03
CA SER A 148 -18.43 -9.14 -15.32
C SER A 148 -18.14 -9.60 -13.88
N THR A 149 -16.94 -10.15 -13.66
CA THR A 149 -16.49 -10.66 -12.35
C THR A 149 -15.74 -9.64 -11.50
N PHE A 150 -15.65 -8.38 -11.96
CA PHE A 150 -14.94 -7.33 -11.24
C PHE A 150 -15.66 -6.94 -9.93
N GLY A 151 -15.11 -7.38 -8.80
CA GLY A 151 -15.49 -6.91 -7.48
C GLY A 151 -14.92 -5.53 -7.18
N LYS A 152 -15.79 -4.56 -6.88
CA LYS A 152 -15.37 -3.21 -6.50
C LYS A 152 -14.63 -3.25 -5.15
N VAL A 153 -13.52 -2.52 -5.07
CA VAL A 153 -12.89 -2.20 -3.79
C VAL A 153 -13.80 -1.22 -3.05
N SER A 154 -14.41 -1.66 -1.95
CA SER A 154 -15.30 -0.84 -1.12
C SER A 154 -15.18 -1.21 0.35
N LYS A 155 -15.26 -0.19 1.22
CA LYS A 155 -15.47 -0.35 2.65
C LYS A 155 -16.59 -1.37 2.93
N VAL A 156 -16.27 -2.45 3.65
CA VAL A 156 -17.28 -3.31 4.26
C VAL A 156 -17.93 -2.48 5.36
N MET A 157 -19.06 -1.82 5.07
CA MET A 157 -19.92 -1.29 6.11
C MET A 157 -20.49 -2.48 6.87
N GLY A 158 -19.93 -2.77 8.04
CA GLY A 158 -20.64 -3.56 9.03
C GLY A 158 -21.89 -2.78 9.39
N ASN A 159 -23.06 -3.28 8.99
CA ASN A 159 -24.33 -2.81 9.53
C ASN A 159 -24.30 -3.08 11.03
N TRP A 160 -24.29 -2.01 11.83
CA TRP A 160 -24.65 -2.04 13.24
C TRP A 160 -26.13 -1.71 13.35
#